data_AF-L9X0D0-F1
#
_entry.id   AF-L9X0D0-F1
#
_cell.length_a   1.000
_cell.length_b   1.000
_cell.length_c   1.000
_cell.angle_alpha   90.00
_cell.angle_beta   90.00
_cell.angle_gamma   90.00
#
_symmetry.space_group_name_H-M   'P 1'
#
loop_
_entity.id
_entity.type
_entity.pdbx_description
1 polymer ?
#
loop_
_entity_poly.entity_id
_entity_poly.type
_entity_poly.pdbx_seq_one_letter_code
_entity_poly.pdbx_strand_id
1 'polypeptide(L)'
;MKEYKMRRGEYLEERIPDMESTVEDYFGPITDTEEFKGSDLFVIGEPDNPVFEKVVVGTVEYSGKKDKLAVEFFERDPTELGPDELEAAADAVDAKNDFLLEATGRDAKARRDSLKRSVEDDPDHDF
;
A
#
# COMPACT_ATOMS: atom_id res chain seq x y z
N MET A 1 3.20 -2.37 -8.89
CA MET A 1 2.21 -1.68 -8.03
C MET A 1 0.90 -2.44 -7.84
N LYS A 2 0.40 -2.52 -6.60
CA LYS A 2 -0.90 -3.13 -6.25
C LYS A 2 -1.94 -2.05 -5.96
N GLU A 3 -3.18 -2.24 -6.41
CA GLU A 3 -4.29 -1.34 -6.10
C GLU A 3 -5.31 -2.03 -5.18
N TYR A 4 -5.64 -1.37 -4.07
CA TYR A 4 -6.58 -1.88 -3.09
C TYR A 4 -7.91 -1.11 -3.14
N LYS A 5 -9.00 -1.87 -3.05
CA LYS A 5 -10.36 -1.34 -2.94
C LYS A 5 -10.72 -1.20 -1.47
N MET A 6 -11.34 -0.09 -1.10
CA MET A 6 -11.88 0.10 0.25
C MET A 6 -13.04 -0.87 0.52
N ARG A 7 -13.41 -1.00 1.80
CA ARG A 7 -14.60 -1.72 2.23
C ARG A 7 -15.85 -1.09 1.60
N ARG A 8 -16.89 -1.90 1.39
CA ARG A 8 -18.13 -1.45 0.76
C ARG A 8 -18.76 -0.32 1.58
N GLY A 9 -19.01 0.81 0.92
CA GLY A 9 -19.61 2.00 1.54
C GLY A 9 -18.57 3.06 1.93
N GLU A 10 -17.30 2.70 2.10
CA GLU A 10 -16.25 3.59 2.60
C GLU A 10 -15.45 4.19 1.44
N TYR A 11 -14.88 5.39 1.64
CA TYR A 11 -14.07 6.14 0.68
C TYR A 11 -12.66 6.37 1.24
N LEU A 12 -11.65 6.46 0.36
CA LEU A 12 -10.26 6.59 0.79
C LEU A 12 -10.03 7.90 1.54
N GLU A 13 -10.54 9.01 0.99
CA GLU A 13 -10.48 10.35 1.59
C GLU A 13 -11.12 10.45 2.99
N GLU A 14 -12.11 9.60 3.29
CA GLU A 14 -12.74 9.60 4.62
C GLU A 14 -11.91 8.82 5.64
N ARG A 15 -11.17 7.82 5.18
CA ARG A 15 -10.35 6.94 6.03
C ARG A 15 -8.96 7.51 6.26
N ILE A 16 -8.39 8.09 5.20
CA ILE A 16 -7.08 8.75 5.17
C ILE A 16 -7.32 10.17 4.67
N PRO A 17 -7.77 11.08 5.54
CA PRO A 17 -8.05 12.46 5.16
C PRO A 17 -6.78 13.23 4.77
N ASP A 18 -5.63 12.81 5.28
CA ASP A 18 -4.32 13.36 4.95
C ASP A 18 -3.36 12.21 4.60
N MET A 19 -3.28 11.89 3.31
CA MET A 19 -2.42 10.81 2.81
C MET A 19 -0.94 11.11 3.05
N GLU A 20 -0.53 12.37 2.93
CA GLU A 20 0.87 12.79 3.10
C GLU A 20 1.30 12.51 4.55
N SER A 21 0.57 13.08 5.51
CA SER A 21 0.87 12.90 6.94
C SER A 21 0.78 11.43 7.37
N THR A 22 -0.25 10.69 6.94
CA THR A 22 -0.37 9.28 7.34
C THR A 22 0.77 8.43 6.77
N VAL A 23 1.20 8.70 5.55
CA VAL A 23 2.33 7.97 4.96
C VAL A 23 3.63 8.26 5.68
N GLU A 24 3.88 9.53 6.01
CA GLU A 24 5.07 9.92 6.78
C GLU A 24 5.08 9.30 8.18
N ASP A 25 3.93 9.25 8.86
CA ASP A 25 3.81 8.64 10.19
C ASP A 25 4.09 7.14 10.20
N TYR A 26 3.74 6.43 9.11
CA TYR A 26 3.90 4.98 9.01
C TYR A 26 5.26 4.54 8.50
N PHE A 27 5.82 5.25 7.53
CA PHE A 27 6.95 4.78 6.75
C PHE A 27 8.16 5.71 6.78
N GLY A 28 8.02 6.94 7.25
CA GLY A 28 9.08 7.95 7.23
C GLY A 28 8.91 8.97 6.10
N PRO A 29 9.84 9.92 5.98
CA PRO A 29 9.66 11.15 5.21
C PRO A 29 9.49 10.90 3.71
N ILE A 30 8.64 11.71 3.08
CA ILE A 30 8.48 11.67 1.62
C ILE A 30 9.70 12.32 0.96
N THR A 31 10.31 11.58 0.04
CA THR A 31 11.54 11.99 -0.65
C THR A 31 11.31 12.44 -2.08
N ASP A 32 10.27 11.92 -2.74
CA ASP A 32 9.95 12.20 -4.14
C ASP A 32 8.46 11.91 -4.42
N THR A 33 8.03 12.14 -5.66
CA THR A 33 6.71 11.81 -6.18
C THR A 33 6.82 11.11 -7.54
N GLU A 34 5.97 10.12 -7.79
CA GLU A 34 5.95 9.36 -9.06
C GLU A 34 4.55 9.35 -9.65
N GLU A 35 4.41 9.67 -10.95
CA GLU A 35 3.12 9.64 -11.64
C GLU A 35 2.69 8.19 -11.93
N PHE A 36 1.47 7.85 -11.51
CA PHE A 36 0.85 6.56 -11.82
C PHE A 36 -0.62 6.74 -12.20
N LYS A 37 -0.97 6.35 -13.44
CA LYS A 37 -2.33 6.44 -14.01
C LYS A 37 -2.92 7.87 -13.96
N GLY A 38 -2.07 8.89 -14.03
CA GLY A 38 -2.48 10.30 -13.98
C GLY A 38 -2.72 10.83 -12.57
N SER A 39 -2.32 10.09 -11.53
CA SER A 39 -2.26 10.54 -10.14
C SER A 39 -0.82 10.56 -9.66
N ASP A 40 -0.47 11.52 -8.81
CA ASP A 40 0.86 11.61 -8.19
C ASP A 40 0.89 10.75 -6.92
N LEU A 41 1.84 9.81 -6.85
CA LEU A 41 2.08 8.96 -5.69
C LEU A 41 3.32 9.44 -4.94
N PHE A 42 3.29 9.34 -3.61
CA PHE A 42 4.42 9.66 -2.77
C PHE A 42 5.46 8.54 -2.78
N VAL A 43 6.73 8.93 -2.78
CA VAL A 43 7.87 8.03 -2.73
C VAL A 43 8.64 8.26 -1.42
N ILE A 44 8.72 7.21 -0.62
CA ILE A 44 9.57 7.12 0.57
C ILE A 44 10.81 6.35 0.15
N GLY A 45 11.88 7.07 -0.17
CA GLY A 45 13.15 6.50 -0.61
C GLY A 45 14.05 6.06 0.55
N GLU A 46 13.83 6.59 1.75
CA GLU A 46 14.55 6.23 2.97
C GLU A 46 13.55 5.95 4.10
N PRO A 47 12.89 4.77 4.09
CA PRO A 47 11.90 4.46 5.11
C PRO A 47 12.51 4.27 6.50
N ASP A 48 11.75 4.57 7.55
CA ASP A 48 12.20 4.44 8.95
C ASP A 48 12.51 2.98 9.33
N ASN A 49 11.77 2.03 8.75
CA ASN A 49 12.02 0.62 8.96
C ASN A 49 13.02 0.09 7.90
N PRO A 50 14.19 -0.46 8.32
CA PRO A 50 15.27 -0.87 7.41
C PRO A 50 14.95 -2.08 6.53
N VAL A 51 13.81 -2.74 6.74
CA VAL A 51 13.33 -3.81 5.86
C VAL A 51 12.78 -3.25 4.55
N PHE A 52 12.26 -2.01 4.56
CA PHE A 52 11.84 -1.34 3.34
C PHE A 52 13.02 -0.61 2.70
N GLU A 53 13.26 -0.92 1.42
CA GLU A 53 14.21 -0.17 0.59
C GLU A 53 13.55 1.06 -0.04
N LYS A 54 12.25 0.96 -0.34
CA LYS A 54 11.43 2.03 -0.91
C LYS A 54 9.96 1.71 -0.68
N VAL A 55 9.15 2.72 -0.41
CA VAL A 55 7.69 2.60 -0.46
C VAL A 55 7.16 3.61 -1.48
N VAL A 56 6.24 3.18 -2.33
CA VAL A 56 5.48 4.07 -3.23
C VAL A 56 4.02 3.93 -2.91
N VAL A 57 3.33 5.03 -2.65
CA VAL A 57 1.96 4.99 -2.13
C VAL A 57 1.19 6.26 -2.47
N GLY A 58 -0.10 6.12 -2.72
CA GLY A 58 -0.98 7.27 -2.87
C GLY A 58 -2.37 6.91 -3.39
N THR A 59 -3.15 7.95 -3.60
CA THR A 59 -4.51 7.85 -4.12
C THR A 59 -4.48 7.82 -5.64
N VAL A 60 -5.14 6.83 -6.23
CA VAL A 60 -5.40 6.80 -7.68
C VAL A 60 -6.86 7.14 -7.90
N GLU A 61 -7.06 8.28 -8.57
CA GLU A 61 -8.37 8.81 -8.86
C GLU A 61 -8.96 8.17 -10.12
N TYR A 62 -10.26 7.86 -10.08
CA TYR A 62 -10.95 7.29 -11.22
C TYR A 62 -12.25 8.03 -11.51
N SER A 63 -12.38 8.60 -12.70
CA SER A 63 -13.64 9.22 -13.12
C SER A 63 -14.79 8.20 -13.11
N GLY A 64 -15.81 8.48 -12.29
CA GLY A 64 -17.03 7.67 -12.19
C GLY A 64 -16.89 6.36 -11.40
N LYS A 65 -15.76 6.16 -10.72
CA LYS A 65 -15.55 5.05 -9.78
C LYS A 65 -15.01 5.61 -8.47
N LYS A 66 -15.01 4.80 -7.42
CA LYS A 66 -14.29 5.16 -6.19
C LYS A 66 -12.78 5.13 -6.47
N ASP A 67 -12.07 6.04 -5.83
CA ASP A 67 -10.62 6.04 -5.82
C ASP A 67 -10.08 4.74 -5.22
N LYS A 68 -8.80 4.48 -5.44
CA LYS A 68 -8.12 3.33 -4.87
C LYS A 68 -6.83 3.75 -4.22
N LEU A 69 -6.41 2.98 -3.23
CA LEU A 69 -5.06 3.05 -2.72
C LEU A 69 -4.14 2.29 -3.65
N ALA A 70 -3.18 2.95 -4.27
CA ALA A 70 -2.06 2.29 -4.95
C ALA A 70 -0.87 2.23 -4.00
N VAL A 71 -0.21 1.07 -3.96
CA VAL A 71 0.97 0.87 -3.13
C VAL A 71 1.93 -0.14 -3.73
N GLU A 72 3.21 0.09 -3.50
CA GLU A 72 4.31 -0.83 -3.81
C GLU A 72 5.34 -0.75 -2.69
N PHE A 73 5.63 -1.91 -2.09
CA PHE A 73 6.65 -2.04 -1.06
C PHE A 73 7.84 -2.74 -1.70
N PHE A 74 8.98 -2.08 -1.71
CA PHE A 74 10.27 -2.67 -2.05
C PHE A 74 10.90 -3.10 -0.73
N GLU A 75 10.99 -4.40 -0.53
CA GLU A 75 11.44 -5.02 0.70
C GLU A 75 12.76 -5.76 0.44
N ARG A 76 13.67 -5.69 1.40
CA ARG A 76 14.88 -6.51 1.40
C ARG A 76 14.51 -8.00 1.41
N ASP A 77 15.36 -8.83 0.82
CA ASP A 77 15.16 -10.27 0.84
C ASP A 77 15.22 -10.80 2.28
N PRO A 78 14.19 -11.52 2.77
CA PRO A 78 14.19 -12.05 4.13
C PRO A 78 15.36 -12.99 4.45
N THR A 79 16.00 -13.59 3.45
CA THR A 79 17.18 -14.45 3.62
C THR A 79 18.47 -13.68 3.84
N GLU A 80 18.47 -12.39 3.53
CA GLU A 80 19.59 -11.47 3.76
C GLU A 80 19.46 -10.70 5.08
N LEU A 81 18.37 -10.93 5.83
CA LEU A 81 18.15 -10.31 7.14
C LEU A 81 18.93 -11.05 8.23
N GLY A 82 19.66 -10.28 9.03
CA GLY A 82 20.34 -10.77 10.22
C GLY A 82 19.37 -11.09 11.37
N PRO A 83 19.83 -11.83 12.39
CA PRO A 83 19.01 -12.14 13.58
C PRO A 83 18.48 -10.90 14.31
N ASP A 84 19.24 -9.81 14.30
CA ASP A 84 18.88 -8.53 14.93
C ASP A 84 17.88 -7.73 14.07
N GLU A 85 17.65 -8.12 12.82
CA GLU A 85 16.69 -7.50 11.89
C GLU A 85 15.33 -8.22 11.88
N LEU A 86 15.18 -9.31 12.64
CA LEU A 86 13.92 -10.06 12.75
C LEU A 86 12.82 -9.26 13.44
N GLU A 87 13.17 -8.42 14.41
CA GLU A 87 12.23 -7.51 15.08
C GLU A 87 11.75 -6.45 14.09
N ALA A 88 12.67 -5.82 13.35
CA ALA A 88 12.32 -4.87 12.29
C ALA A 88 11.43 -5.51 11.21
N ALA A 89 11.66 -6.79 10.86
CA ALA A 89 10.80 -7.52 9.92
C ALA A 89 9.38 -7.76 10.46
N ALA A 90 9.23 -8.05 11.75
CA ALA A 90 7.92 -8.16 12.37
C ALA A 90 7.21 -6.80 12.35
N ASP A 91 7.90 -5.73 12.75
CA ASP A 91 7.37 -4.38 12.74
C ASP A 91 6.98 -3.92 11.33
N ALA A 92 7.75 -4.30 10.30
CA ALA A 92 7.45 -3.99 8.91
C ALA A 92 6.15 -4.66 8.45
N VAL A 93 5.96 -5.94 8.83
CA VAL A 93 4.72 -6.68 8.52
C VAL A 93 3.52 -6.05 9.22
N ASP A 94 3.68 -5.64 10.47
CA ASP A 94 2.62 -5.01 11.26
C ASP A 94 2.27 -3.64 10.70
N ALA A 95 3.26 -2.76 10.47
CA ALA A 95 3.07 -1.45 9.84
C ALA A 95 2.34 -1.55 8.48
N LYS A 96 2.73 -2.50 7.62
CA LYS A 96 2.03 -2.77 6.36
C LYS A 96 0.59 -3.18 6.56
N ASN A 97 0.33 -4.07 7.52
CA ASN A 97 -1.01 -4.58 7.73
C ASN A 97 -1.93 -3.53 8.34
N ASP A 98 -1.42 -2.75 9.28
CA ASP A 98 -2.13 -1.69 9.96
C ASP A 98 -2.45 -0.55 8.99
N PHE A 99 -1.46 -0.04 8.24
CA PHE A 99 -1.69 0.97 7.21
C PHE A 99 -2.74 0.52 6.19
N LEU A 100 -2.61 -0.71 5.67
CA LEU A 100 -3.56 -1.22 4.68
C LEU A 100 -4.94 -1.48 5.28
N LEU A 101 -5.03 -1.88 6.54
CA LEU A 101 -6.31 -2.02 7.23
C LEU A 101 -6.95 -0.65 7.47
N GLU A 102 -6.18 0.34 7.91
CA GLU A 102 -6.62 1.69 8.15
C GLU A 102 -7.11 2.34 6.86
N ALA A 103 -6.34 2.26 5.78
CA ALA A 103 -6.71 2.86 4.51
C ALA A 103 -7.87 2.14 3.82
N THR A 104 -7.92 0.81 3.88
CA THR A 104 -8.90 0.04 3.09
C THR A 104 -10.12 -0.41 3.88
N GLY A 105 -10.06 -0.40 5.21
CA GLY A 105 -11.07 -1.02 6.08
C GLY A 105 -11.15 -2.54 5.91
N ARG A 106 -10.10 -3.17 5.35
CA ARG A 106 -10.04 -4.61 5.06
C ARG A 106 -8.82 -5.27 5.68
N ASP A 107 -9.06 -6.36 6.40
CA ASP A 107 -7.99 -7.23 6.86
C ASP A 107 -7.22 -7.88 5.69
N ALA A 108 -6.06 -8.46 6.00
CA ALA A 108 -5.18 -9.08 5.01
C ALA A 108 -5.87 -10.17 4.17
N LYS A 109 -6.76 -10.96 4.78
CA LYS A 109 -7.52 -12.01 4.10
C LYS A 109 -8.52 -11.40 3.11
N ALA A 110 -9.31 -10.43 3.55
CA ALA A 110 -10.28 -9.73 2.71
C ALA A 110 -9.61 -8.97 1.56
N ARG A 111 -8.42 -8.38 1.78
CA ARG A 111 -7.59 -7.76 0.74
C ARG A 111 -7.15 -8.78 -0.32
N ARG A 112 -6.61 -9.92 0.12
CA ARG A 112 -6.18 -11.01 -0.78
C ARG A 112 -7.35 -11.56 -1.60
N ASP A 113 -8.48 -11.85 -0.96
CA ASP A 113 -9.65 -12.40 -1.64
C ASP A 113 -10.21 -11.39 -2.67
N SER A 114 -10.17 -10.09 -2.35
CA SER A 114 -10.58 -9.03 -3.29
C SER A 114 -9.64 -8.88 -4.48
N LEU A 115 -8.33 -9.00 -4.27
CA LEU A 115 -7.34 -8.97 -5.35
C LEU A 115 -7.52 -10.18 -6.26
N LYS A 116 -7.68 -11.38 -5.70
CA LYS A 116 -7.90 -12.61 -6.47
C LYS A 116 -9.11 -12.50 -7.38
N ARG A 117 -10.26 -12.07 -6.85
CA ARG A 117 -11.47 -11.87 -7.67
C ARG A 117 -11.28 -10.85 -8.78
N SER A 118 -10.48 -9.81 -8.54
CA SER A 118 -10.22 -8.79 -9.56
C SER A 118 -9.36 -9.33 -10.71
N VAL A 119 -8.54 -10.35 -10.46
CA VAL A 119 -7.80 -11.10 -11.49
C VAL A 119 -8.71 -12.08 -12.22
N GLU A 120 -9.62 -12.75 -11.51
CA GLU A 120 -10.58 -13.71 -12.10
C GLU A 120 -11.67 -13.03 -12.95
N ASP A 121 -12.04 -11.77 -12.64
CA ASP A 121 -12.98 -10.95 -13.43
C ASP A 121 -12.32 -10.25 -14.64
N ASP A 122 -11.02 -10.44 -14.87
CA ASP A 122 -10.32 -9.84 -16.01
C ASP A 122 -10.60 -10.66 -17.29
N PRO A 123 -11.22 -10.07 -18.34
CA PRO A 123 -11.66 -10.81 -19.53
C PRO A 123 -10.51 -11.44 -20.33
N ASP A 124 -9.25 -11.07 -20.03
CA ASP A 124 -8.06 -11.68 -20.62
C ASP A 124 -7.59 -12.96 -19.89
N HIS A 125 -8.22 -13.34 -18.76
CA HIS A 125 -7.85 -14.52 -17.96
C HIS A 125 -8.59 -15.83 -18.39
N ASP A 126 -9.41 -15.77 -19.44
CA ASP A 126 -10.23 -16.89 -19.96
C ASP A 126 -9.59 -17.65 -21.15
N PHE A 127 -8.26 -17.61 -21.32
CA PHE A 127 -7.52 -18.32 -22.39
C PHE A 127 -6.47 -19.32 -21.88
#